data_AF-A0A418M3W8-F1
#
_entry.id   AF-A0A418M3W8-F1
#
_cell.length_a   1.000
_cell.length_b   1.000
_cell.length_c   1.000
_cell.angle_alpha   90.00
_cell.angle_beta   90.00
_cell.angle_gamma   90.00
#
_symmetry.space_group_name_H-M   'P 1'
#
loop_
_entity.id
_entity.type
_entity.pdbx_description
1 polymer ?
#
loop_
_entity_poly.entity_id
_entity_poly.type
_entity_poly.pdbx_seq_one_letter_code
_entity_poly.pdbx_strand_id
1 'polypeptide(L)' 'MTESENLKAYFTANRRKLVSVKAVEVMAGVPASTLKHFLDNRRGIPEHHLENIVNVLAIIGYQPTREYNIL' A
#
# COMPACT_ATOMS: atom_id res chain seq x y z
N MET A 1 -15.92 -2.91 0.52
CA MET A 1 -14.66 -2.30 0.98
C MET A 1 -13.86 -1.96 -0.25
N THR A 2 -13.48 -0.70 -0.43
CA THR A 2 -12.63 -0.24 -1.53
C THR A 2 -11.20 -0.76 -1.35
N GLU A 3 -10.41 -0.81 -2.42
CA GLU A 3 -9.01 -1.25 -2.31
C GLU A 3 -8.20 -0.39 -1.31
N SER A 4 -8.47 0.91 -1.28
CA SER A 4 -7.90 1.82 -0.29
C SER A 4 -8.24 1.41 1.15
N GLU A 5 -9.48 1.02 1.41
CA GLU A 5 -9.88 0.55 2.75
C GLU A 5 -9.21 -0.78 3.11
N ASN A 6 -9.09 -1.71 2.17
CA ASN A 6 -8.36 -2.98 2.36
C ASN A 6 -6.89 -2.74 2.66
N LEU A 7 -6.26 -1.81 1.93
CA LEU A 7 -4.88 -1.43 2.15
C LEU A 7 -4.68 -0.88 3.57
N LYS A 8 -5.58 -0.03 4.05
CA LYS A 8 -5.53 0.44 5.45
C LYS A 8 -5.68 -0.70 6.44
N ALA A 9 -6.63 -1.61 6.21
CA ALA A 9 -6.86 -2.77 7.07
C ALA A 9 -5.65 -3.72 7.13
N TYR A 10 -4.89 -3.83 6.04
CA TYR A 10 -3.66 -4.61 5.99
C TYR A 10 -2.58 -4.04 6.92
N PHE A 11 -2.46 -2.72 7.07
CA PHE A 11 -1.49 -2.10 7.96
C PHE A 11 -1.97 -2.04 9.43
N THR A 12 -2.23 -3.22 10.01
CA THR A 12 -2.47 -3.37 11.46
C THR A 12 -1.28 -2.86 12.28
N ALA A 13 -1.48 -2.64 13.59
CA ALA A 13 -0.40 -2.20 14.48
C ALA A 13 0.84 -3.11 14.44
N ASN A 14 0.65 -4.43 14.28
CA ASN A 14 1.75 -5.38 14.15
C ASN A 14 2.39 -5.33 12.76
N ARG A 15 1.59 -5.29 11.68
CA ARG A 15 2.13 -5.19 10.32
C ARG A 15 2.88 -3.88 10.08
N ARG A 16 2.48 -2.77 10.71
CA ARG A 16 3.26 -1.50 10.67
C ARG A 16 4.65 -1.60 11.32
N LYS A 17 4.89 -2.60 12.18
CA LYS A 17 6.22 -2.89 12.75
C LYS A 17 7.07 -3.80 11.86
N LEU A 18 6.43 -4.64 11.05
CA LEU A 18 7.09 -5.65 10.22
C LEU A 18 7.30 -5.19 8.77
N VAL A 19 6.41 -4.35 8.26
CA VAL A 19 6.44 -3.85 6.89
C VAL A 19 6.88 -2.39 6.90
N SER A 20 8.08 -2.14 6.40
CA SER A 20 8.60 -0.77 6.27
C SER A 20 7.83 -0.01 5.20
N VAL A 21 7.01 0.95 5.64
CA VAL A 21 6.26 1.86 4.73
C VAL A 21 7.20 2.55 3.75
N LYS A 22 8.39 2.97 4.20
CA LYS A 22 9.38 3.62 3.35
C LYS A 22 9.93 2.68 2.27
N ALA A 23 10.19 1.41 2.61
CA ALA A 23 10.67 0.43 1.64
C ALA A 23 9.60 0.15 0.57
N VAL A 24 8.33 0.03 0.97
CA VAL A 24 7.20 -0.13 0.05
C VAL A 24 7.11 1.07 -0.90
N GLU A 25 7.23 2.29 -0.38
CA GLU A 25 7.20 3.49 -1.23
C GLU A 25 8.32 3.51 -2.27
N VAL A 26 9.53 3.10 -1.89
CA VAL A 26 10.69 3.01 -2.79
C VAL A 26 10.47 1.94 -3.86
N MET A 27 10.06 0.73 -3.47
CA MET A 27 9.83 -0.38 -4.41
C MET A 27 8.68 -0.08 -5.38
N ALA A 28 7.64 0.63 -4.92
CA ALA A 28 6.50 1.01 -5.74
C ALA A 28 6.77 2.23 -6.63
N GLY A 29 7.96 2.85 -6.51
CA GLY A 29 8.31 4.06 -7.25
C GLY A 29 7.41 5.26 -6.95
N VAL A 30 6.80 5.31 -5.75
CA VAL A 30 5.89 6.39 -5.37
C VAL A 30 6.62 7.46 -4.52
N PRO A 31 6.16 8.72 -4.53
CA PRO A 31 6.81 9.77 -3.75
C PRO A 31 6.86 9.45 -2.26
N ALA A 32 7.92 9.90 -1.59
CA ALA A 32 8.10 9.69 -0.16
C ALA A 32 6.89 10.23 0.65
N SER A 33 6.53 9.51 1.71
CA SER A 33 5.39 9.80 2.58
C SER A 33 4.01 9.70 1.90
N THR A 34 3.90 9.19 0.67
CA THR A 34 2.61 8.94 0.02
C THR A 34 1.80 7.90 0.77
N LEU A 35 2.35 6.71 0.97
CA LEU A 35 1.69 5.65 1.71
C LEU A 35 1.59 6.03 3.20
N LYS A 36 2.63 6.66 3.77
CA LYS A 36 2.57 7.13 5.17
C LYS A 36 1.39 8.07 5.40
N HIS A 37 1.26 9.13 4.60
CA HIS A 37 0.19 10.11 4.78
C HIS A 37 -1.19 9.51 4.55
N PHE A 38 -1.30 8.53 3.67
CA PHE A 38 -2.54 7.79 3.47
C PHE A 38 -2.94 6.96 4.69
N LEU A 39 -1.99 6.21 5.26
CA LEU A 39 -2.21 5.42 6.48
C LEU A 39 -2.52 6.30 7.70
N ASP A 40 -1.98 7.52 7.73
CA ASP A 40 -2.24 8.53 8.76
C ASP A 40 -3.52 9.36 8.48
N ASN A 41 -4.34 8.97 7.49
CA ASN A 41 -5.59 9.64 7.09
C ASN A 41 -5.44 11.12 6.68
N ARG A 42 -4.26 11.54 6.21
CA ARG A 42 -3.99 12.93 5.80
C ARG A 42 -4.38 13.24 4.36
N ARG A 43 -4.30 12.24 3.47
CA ARG A 43 -4.67 12.35 2.05
C ARG A 43 -5.03 11.00 1.44
N GLY A 44 -5.77 11.01 0.33
CA GLY A 44 -5.92 9.83 -0.52
C GLY A 44 -4.65 9.50 -1.31
N ILE A 45 -4.67 8.36 -1.99
CA ILE A 45 -3.62 7.95 -2.95
C ILE A 45 -4.23 7.98 -4.35
N PRO A 46 -3.57 8.61 -5.34
CA PRO A 46 -3.96 8.48 -6.75
C PRO A 46 -3.98 7.03 -7.22
N GLU A 47 -4.90 6.66 -8.10
CA GLU A 47 -5.12 5.25 -8.51
C GLU A 47 -3.84 4.54 -9.00
N HIS A 48 -3.07 5.18 -9.89
CA HIS A 48 -1.80 4.62 -10.39
C HIS A 48 -0.75 4.38 -9.27
N HIS A 49 -0.73 5.21 -8.22
CA HIS A 49 0.15 4.96 -7.06
C HIS A 49 -0.38 3.82 -6.19
N LEU A 50 -1.71 3.70 -6.08
CA LEU A 50 -2.35 2.62 -5.35
C LEU A 50 -2.03 1.27 -6.02
N GLU A 51 -2.16 1.17 -7.33
CA GLU A 51 -1.78 0.00 -8.13
C GLU A 51 -0.34 -0.45 -7.87
N ASN A 52 0.63 0.48 -7.96
CA ASN A 52 2.03 0.16 -7.72
C ASN A 52 2.28 -0.35 -6.29
N ILE A 53 1.64 0.26 -5.29
CA ILE A 53 1.76 -0.17 -3.89
C ILE A 53 1.17 -1.57 -3.71
N VAL A 54 0.01 -1.83 -4.31
CA VAL A 54 -0.67 -3.13 -4.24
C VAL A 54 0.20 -4.22 -4.85
N ASN A 55 0.81 -3.98 -6.03
CA ASN A 55 1.70 -4.94 -6.68
C ASN A 55 2.91 -5.30 -5.79
N VAL A 56 3.55 -4.31 -5.17
CA VAL A 56 4.66 -4.57 -4.23
C VAL A 56 4.20 -5.36 -3.01
N LEU A 57 3.04 -5.03 -2.45
CA LEU A 57 2.53 -5.71 -1.27
C LEU A 57 2.05 -7.14 -1.57
N ALA A 58 1.60 -7.42 -2.79
CA ALA A 58 1.18 -8.76 -3.21
C ALA A 58 2.32 -9.78 -3.07
N ILE A 59 3.57 -9.36 -3.34
CA ILE A 59 4.80 -10.17 -3.18
C ILE A 59 4.96 -10.67 -1.73
N ILE A 60 4.47 -9.92 -0.74
CA ILE A 60 4.60 -10.23 0.69
C ILE A 60 3.27 -10.67 1.33
N GLY A 61 2.32 -11.14 0.52
CA GLY A 61 1.08 -11.76 0.99
C GLY A 61 -0.08 -10.80 1.25
N TYR A 62 -0.07 -9.61 0.63
CA TYR A 62 -1.30 -8.83 0.48
C TYR A 62 -2.17 -9.45 -0.61
N GLN A 63 -3.48 -9.59 -0.37
CA GLN A 63 -4.43 -10.08 -1.36
C GLN A 63 -5.32 -8.93 -1.82
N PRO A 64 -5.08 -8.38 -3.02
CA PRO A 64 -5.92 -7.33 -3.54
C PRO A 64 -7.33 -7.81 -3.86
N THR A 65 -8.30 -6.88 -3.86
CA THR A 65 -9.69 -7.23 -4.19
C THR A 65 -10.03 -7.23 -5.67
N ARG A 66 -9.06 -6.85 -6.51
CA ARG A 66 -9.15 -6.87 -7.98
C ARG A 66 -7.88 -7.50 -8.54
N GLU A 67 -7.95 -7.94 -9.79
CA GLU A 67 -6.76 -8.40 -10.51
C GLU A 67 -5.88 -7.18 -10.80
N TYR A 68 -4.70 -7.15 -10.18
CA TYR A 68 -3.62 -6.25 -10.53
C TYR A 68 -2.55 -7.04 -11.26
N ASN A 69 -1.79 -6.41 -12.16
CA ASN A 69 -0.67 -7.07 -12.84
C ASN A 69 0.44 -7.35 -11.81
N ILE A 70 0.39 -8.53 -11.19
CA ILE A 70 1.43 -9.02 -10.28
C ILE A 70 2.65 -9.36 -11.14
N LEU A 71 3.73 -8.60 -10.97
CA LEU A 71 5.03 -8.83 -11.61
C LEU A 71 5.80 -9.98 -10.93
#